data_AF-A0AAE0F9Z7-F1
#
_entry.id   AF-A0AAE0F9Z7-F1
#
_cell.length_a   1.000
_cell.length_b   1.000
_cell.length_c   1.000
_cell.angle_alpha   90.00
_cell.angle_beta   90.00
_cell.angle_gamma   90.00
#
_symmetry.space_group_name_H-M   'P 1'
#
loop_
_entity.id
_entity.type
_entity.pdbx_description
1 polymer ?
#
loop_
_entity_poly.entity_id
_entity_poly.type
_entity_poly.pdbx_seq_one_letter_code
_entity_poly.pdbx_strand_id
1 'polypeptide(L)'
;MDGTSEAVPVSTVFFLTVAMAAASGVGALPFFFIDGQGSKLAGRANALACGVMLAASFDMIHEGQPYGSELVILGICLGGYFIKYSQQKLHRYEDMRFASLSGADARKTLLILGIMTVHAFGEGAGVGVCFSGQRGWTQGVLVTLAIGAHNIPEGLAVATVLVS
;
A
#
# COMPACT_ATOMS: atom_id res chain seq x y z
N MET A 1 -17.94 -29.83 -18.62
CA MET A 1 -17.64 -28.39 -18.64
C MET A 1 -16.37 -28.27 -17.83
N ASP A 2 -15.24 -28.50 -18.49
CA ASP A 2 -13.95 -28.68 -17.84
C ASP A 2 -13.30 -27.30 -17.74
N GLY A 3 -13.72 -26.55 -16.72
CA GLY A 3 -13.11 -25.28 -16.36
C GLY A 3 -11.89 -25.54 -15.48
N THR A 4 -10.77 -25.91 -16.09
CA THR A 4 -9.48 -25.82 -15.42
C THR A 4 -9.31 -24.36 -15.00
N SER A 5 -9.43 -24.08 -13.70
CA SER A 5 -9.00 -22.80 -13.12
C SER A 5 -7.51 -22.67 -13.43
N GLU A 6 -7.18 -22.00 -14.54
CA GLU A 6 -5.81 -21.72 -14.90
C GLU A 6 -5.23 -20.85 -13.77
N ALA A 7 -4.35 -21.46 -12.97
CA ALA A 7 -3.69 -20.75 -11.89
C ALA A 7 -2.95 -19.56 -12.49
N VAL A 8 -3.15 -18.36 -11.93
CA VAL A 8 -2.50 -17.16 -12.45
C VAL A 8 -0.99 -17.31 -12.29
N PRO A 9 -0.19 -17.12 -13.36
CA PRO A 9 1.25 -17.25 -13.28
C PRO A 9 1.86 -16.28 -12.26
N VAL A 10 2.77 -16.77 -11.42
CA VAL A 10 3.48 -15.96 -10.41
C VAL A 10 4.23 -14.80 -11.06
N SER A 11 4.76 -14.99 -12.27
CA SER A 11 5.40 -13.92 -13.04
C SER A 11 4.44 -12.77 -13.33
N THR A 12 3.19 -13.06 -13.68
CA THR A 12 2.18 -12.03 -13.94
C THR A 12 1.84 -11.27 -12.67
N VAL A 13 1.63 -11.97 -11.56
CA VAL A 13 1.38 -11.33 -10.25
C VAL A 13 2.56 -10.44 -9.87
N PHE A 14 3.79 -10.90 -10.08
CA PHE A 14 5.00 -10.12 -9.84
C PHE A 14 5.05 -8.84 -10.67
N PHE A 15 4.89 -8.91 -11.99
CA PHE A 15 4.94 -7.72 -12.85
C PHE A 15 3.81 -6.74 -12.57
N LEU A 16 2.60 -7.24 -12.28
CA LEU A 16 1.46 -6.40 -11.93
C LEU A 16 1.67 -5.70 -10.58
N THR A 17 2.20 -6.41 -9.58
CA THR A 17 2.49 -5.83 -8.26
C THR A 17 3.64 -4.82 -8.35
N VAL A 18 4.65 -5.05 -9.19
CA VAL A 18 5.72 -4.08 -9.47
C VAL A 18 5.18 -2.84 -10.16
N ALA A 19 4.29 -3.00 -11.16
CA ALA A 19 3.65 -1.87 -11.83
C ALA A 19 2.77 -1.06 -10.88
N MET A 20 2.02 -1.72 -10.00
CA MET A 20 1.25 -1.11 -8.92
C MET A 20 2.15 -0.30 -7.97
N ALA A 21 3.26 -0.88 -7.51
CA ALA A 21 4.22 -0.19 -6.64
C ALA A 21 4.86 1.03 -7.35
N ALA A 22 5.15 0.93 -8.65
CA ALA A 22 5.69 2.05 -9.43
C ALA A 22 4.72 3.24 -9.51
N ALA A 23 3.41 3.02 -9.37
CA ALA A 23 2.41 4.08 -9.39
C ALA A 23 2.59 5.09 -8.23
N SER A 24 3.16 4.68 -7.09
CA SER A 24 3.52 5.60 -6.00
C SER A 24 4.59 6.61 -6.44
N GLY A 25 5.56 6.17 -7.24
CA GLY A 25 6.57 7.05 -7.83
C GLY A 25 5.98 8.05 -8.82
N VAL A 26 4.97 7.65 -9.59
CA VAL A 26 4.22 8.54 -10.50
C VAL A 26 3.54 9.67 -9.72
N GLY A 27 3.06 9.39 -8.50
CA GLY A 27 2.49 10.38 -7.58
C GLY A 27 3.43 11.55 -7.24
N ALA A 28 4.74 11.36 -7.31
CA ALA A 28 5.73 12.41 -7.07
C ALA A 28 5.96 13.34 -8.28
N LEU A 29 5.55 12.93 -9.50
CA LEU A 29 5.80 13.70 -10.73
C LEU A 29 5.24 15.14 -10.73
N PRO A 30 4.06 15.44 -10.16
CA PRO A 30 3.53 16.79 -10.14
C PRO A 30 4.45 17.82 -9.48
N PHE A 31 5.35 17.41 -8.58
CA PHE A 31 6.33 18.29 -7.95
C PHE A 31 7.40 18.84 -8.91
N PHE A 32 7.62 18.21 -10.06
CA PHE A 32 8.51 18.74 -11.09
C PHE A 32 7.91 19.95 -11.84
N PHE A 33 6.59 20.17 -11.73
CA PHE A 33 5.87 21.15 -12.55
C PHE A 33 5.07 22.17 -11.73
N ILE A 34 4.81 21.93 -10.44
CA ILE A 34 3.92 22.76 -9.61
C ILE A 34 4.68 23.32 -8.41
N ASP A 35 4.93 24.63 -8.42
CA ASP A 35 5.48 25.36 -7.28
C ASP A 35 4.36 25.75 -6.28
N GLY A 36 4.53 25.40 -5.00
CA GLY A 36 3.88 26.14 -3.89
C GLY A 36 2.43 25.78 -3.48
N GLN A 37 1.83 24.66 -3.94
CA GLN A 37 0.45 24.28 -3.54
C GLN A 37 0.31 22.93 -2.78
N GLY A 38 1.41 22.39 -2.26
CA GLY A 38 1.48 21.00 -1.78
C GLY A 38 0.44 20.58 -0.74
N SER A 39 0.16 21.38 0.30
CA SER A 39 -0.59 20.90 1.47
C SER A 39 -2.08 20.62 1.22
N LYS A 40 -2.78 21.49 0.47
CA LYS A 40 -4.21 21.30 0.15
C LYS A 40 -4.42 20.16 -0.84
N LEU A 41 -3.53 20.05 -1.83
CA LEU A 41 -3.59 18.98 -2.83
C LEU A 41 -3.27 17.63 -2.19
N ALA A 42 -2.25 17.56 -1.34
CA ALA A 42 -1.92 16.36 -0.55
C ALA A 42 -3.09 15.92 0.34
N GLY A 43 -3.79 16.86 1.01
CA GLY A 43 -4.96 16.52 1.80
C GLY A 43 -6.10 15.90 0.98
N ARG A 44 -6.39 16.44 -0.21
CA ARG A 44 -7.38 15.87 -1.15
C ARG A 44 -6.95 14.52 -1.70
N ALA A 45 -5.68 14.39 -2.07
CA ALA A 45 -5.09 13.17 -2.56
C ALA A 45 -5.19 12.05 -1.51
N ASN A 46 -4.81 12.34 -0.26
CA ASN A 46 -4.92 11.39 0.85
C ASN A 46 -6.38 10.97 1.12
N ALA A 47 -7.34 11.89 1.04
CA ALA A 47 -8.76 11.54 1.20
C ALA A 47 -9.26 10.58 0.11
N LEU A 48 -8.85 10.80 -1.15
CA LEU A 48 -9.16 9.87 -2.25
C LEU A 48 -8.49 8.51 -2.02
N ALA A 49 -7.23 8.52 -1.60
CA ALA A 49 -6.45 7.34 -1.26
C ALA A 49 -7.18 6.49 -0.20
N CYS A 50 -7.60 7.11 0.92
CA CYS A 50 -8.35 6.43 1.98
C CYS A 50 -9.66 5.82 1.48
N GLY A 51 -10.41 6.53 0.62
CA GLY A 51 -11.67 6.02 0.07
C GLY A 51 -11.48 4.75 -0.76
N VAL A 52 -10.47 4.74 -1.63
CA VAL A 52 -10.13 3.56 -2.44
C VAL A 52 -9.73 2.38 -1.56
N MET A 53 -8.89 2.61 -0.54
CA MET A 53 -8.46 1.52 0.35
C MET A 53 -9.58 0.97 1.22
N LEU A 54 -10.52 1.80 1.67
CA LEU A 54 -11.71 1.31 2.36
C LEU A 54 -12.55 0.42 1.44
N ALA A 55 -12.78 0.84 0.20
CA ALA A 55 -13.52 0.03 -0.77
C ALA A 55 -12.83 -1.32 -1.05
N ALA A 56 -11.52 -1.30 -1.29
CA ALA A 56 -10.72 -2.52 -1.48
C ALA A 56 -10.73 -3.43 -0.24
N SER A 57 -10.68 -2.85 0.96
CA SER A 57 -10.76 -3.61 2.22
C SER A 57 -12.09 -4.33 2.37
N PHE A 58 -13.22 -3.66 2.08
CA PHE A 58 -14.54 -4.30 2.10
C PHE A 58 -14.65 -5.42 1.07
N ASP A 59 -14.10 -5.21 -0.12
CA ASP A 59 -14.09 -6.22 -1.17
C ASP A 59 -13.27 -7.46 -0.77
N MET A 60 -12.09 -7.27 -0.14
CA MET A 60 -11.28 -8.37 0.41
C MET A 60 -11.98 -9.11 1.57
N ILE A 61 -12.72 -8.40 2.43
CA ILE A 61 -13.53 -9.03 3.47
C ILE A 61 -14.60 -9.93 2.85
N HIS A 62 -15.25 -9.45 1.78
CA HIS A 62 -16.27 -10.20 1.07
C HIS A 62 -15.69 -11.44 0.37
N GLU A 63 -14.53 -11.30 -0.28
CA GLU A 63 -13.79 -12.42 -0.90
C GLU A 63 -13.33 -13.45 0.15
N GLY A 64 -13.03 -13.00 1.38
CA GLY A 64 -12.63 -13.86 2.48
C GLY A 64 -13.77 -14.64 3.16
N GLN A 65 -15.01 -14.17 3.07
CA GLN A 65 -16.16 -14.78 3.77
C GLN A 65 -16.35 -16.29 3.51
N PRO A 66 -16.21 -16.80 2.27
CA PRO A 66 -16.35 -18.23 1.99
C PRO A 66 -15.36 -19.13 2.75
N TYR A 67 -14.25 -18.58 3.23
CA TYR A 67 -13.25 -19.33 4.02
C TYR A 67 -13.59 -19.38 5.52
N GLY A 68 -14.61 -18.65 5.98
CA GLY A 68 -15.06 -18.60 7.38
C GLY A 68 -14.87 -17.23 8.02
N SER A 69 -15.93 -16.68 8.60
CA SER A 69 -15.95 -15.32 9.15
C SER A 69 -14.94 -15.14 10.30
N GLU A 70 -14.76 -16.16 11.15
CA GLU A 70 -13.75 -16.20 12.20
C GLU A 70 -12.31 -16.06 11.67
N LEU A 71 -11.97 -16.71 10.55
CA LEU A 71 -10.64 -16.58 9.94
C LEU A 71 -10.42 -15.20 9.36
N VAL A 72 -11.46 -14.59 8.77
CA VAL A 72 -11.40 -13.21 8.27
C VAL A 72 -11.16 -12.23 9.43
N ILE A 73 -11.91 -12.35 10.52
CA ILE A 73 -11.74 -11.50 11.71
C ILE A 73 -10.33 -11.68 12.29
N LEU A 74 -9.87 -12.93 12.43
CA LEU A 74 -8.52 -13.22 12.91
C LEU A 74 -7.46 -12.60 12.00
N GLY A 75 -7.62 -12.71 10.68
CA GLY A 75 -6.73 -12.12 9.68
C GLY A 75 -6.67 -10.59 9.78
N ILE A 76 -7.82 -9.92 9.91
CA ILE A 76 -7.89 -8.46 10.12
C ILE A 76 -7.17 -8.06 11.41
N CYS A 77 -7.44 -8.77 12.52
CA CYS A 77 -6.81 -8.50 13.81
C CYS A 77 -5.30 -8.71 13.76
N LEU A 78 -4.84 -9.80 13.14
CA LEU A 78 -3.40 -10.10 12.98
C LEU A 78 -2.71 -9.09 12.07
N GLY A 79 -3.32 -8.71 10.95
CA GLY A 79 -2.80 -7.68 10.06
C GLY A 79 -2.71 -6.32 10.74
N GLY A 80 -3.77 -5.89 11.42
CA GLY A 80 -3.78 -4.65 12.19
C GLY A 80 -2.75 -4.65 13.32
N TYR A 81 -2.61 -5.77 14.04
CA TYR A 81 -1.56 -5.94 15.05
C TYR A 81 -0.16 -5.88 14.44
N PHE A 82 0.07 -6.53 13.30
CA PHE A 82 1.35 -6.53 12.59
C PHE A 82 1.76 -5.11 12.16
N ILE A 83 0.85 -4.33 11.57
CA ILE A 83 1.13 -2.94 11.20
C ILE A 83 1.43 -2.10 12.44
N LYS A 84 0.60 -2.21 13.49
CA LYS A 84 0.80 -1.49 14.76
C LYS A 84 2.16 -1.83 15.39
N TYR A 85 2.51 -3.11 15.46
CA TYR A 85 3.77 -3.57 16.02
C TYR A 85 4.97 -3.06 15.21
N SER A 86 4.86 -3.10 13.87
CA SER A 86 5.90 -2.60 12.97
C SER A 86 6.10 -1.09 13.13
N GLN A 87 5.01 -0.32 13.19
CA GLN A 87 5.06 1.12 13.47
C GLN A 87 5.68 1.43 14.84
N GLN A 88 5.30 0.69 15.89
CA GLN A 88 5.88 0.87 17.23
C GLN A 88 7.38 0.55 17.28
N LYS A 89 7.79 -0.51 16.59
CA LYS A 89 9.22 -0.85 16.48
C LYS A 89 9.98 0.23 15.73
N LEU A 90 9.43 0.72 14.62
CA LEU A 90 10.09 1.73 13.81
C LEU A 90 10.15 3.10 14.50
N HIS A 91 9.08 3.51 15.20
CA HIS A 91 9.08 4.69 16.07
C HIS A 91 10.08 4.56 17.22
N ARG A 92 10.33 3.36 17.76
CA ARG A 92 11.38 3.18 18.76
C ARG A 92 12.79 3.47 18.22
N TYR A 93 12.97 3.44 16.91
CA TYR A 93 14.18 3.90 16.24
C TYR A 93 14.16 5.40 15.89
N GLU A 94 13.09 6.15 16.22
CA GLU A 94 13.11 7.62 16.16
C GLU A 94 14.22 8.21 17.04
N ASP A 95 14.51 7.56 18.16
CA ASP A 95 15.55 7.99 19.11
C ASP A 95 16.96 7.51 18.73
N MET A 96 17.11 6.63 17.74
CA MET A 96 18.43 6.14 17.32
C MET A 96 19.10 7.14 16.37
N ARG A 97 20.22 7.74 16.82
CA ARG A 97 21.18 8.43 15.95
C ARG A 97 21.83 7.38 15.05
N PHE A 98 21.25 7.15 13.87
CA PHE A 98 21.95 6.40 12.82
C PHE A 98 23.21 7.17 12.41
N ALA A 99 24.32 6.44 12.40
CA ALA A 99 25.67 6.96 12.25
C ALA A 99 25.85 7.81 10.98
N SER A 100 26.45 8.99 11.16
CA SER A 100 27.17 9.75 10.13
C SER A 100 26.39 10.34 8.93
N LEU A 101 25.06 10.47 8.99
CA LEU A 101 24.31 11.40 8.12
C LEU A 101 23.67 12.48 9.01
N SER A 102 24.10 13.72 8.84
CA SER A 102 23.71 14.84 9.69
C SER A 102 22.36 15.44 9.27
N GLY A 103 21.41 15.59 10.20
CA GLY A 103 20.21 16.42 10.05
C GLY A 103 18.90 15.77 10.51
N ALA A 104 17.88 16.61 10.74
CA ALA A 104 16.51 16.16 11.04
C ALA A 104 15.80 15.57 9.80
N ASP A 105 16.16 16.02 8.59
CA ASP A 105 15.50 15.63 7.34
C ASP A 105 15.85 14.21 6.89
N ALA A 106 17.11 13.77 7.08
CA ALA A 106 17.52 12.40 6.80
C ALA A 106 16.78 11.38 7.68
N ARG A 107 16.56 11.73 8.97
CA ARG A 107 15.80 10.92 9.91
C ARG A 107 14.32 10.83 9.49
N LYS A 108 13.69 11.98 9.22
CA LYS A 108 12.30 12.05 8.76
C LYS A 108 12.10 11.20 7.51
N THR A 109 13.03 11.29 6.55
CA THR A 109 13.00 10.50 5.31
C THR A 109 13.11 9.01 5.56
N LEU A 110 14.05 8.57 6.40
CA LEU A 110 14.24 7.15 6.71
C LEU A 110 13.03 6.55 7.43
N LEU A 111 12.44 7.29 8.37
CA LEU A 111 11.25 6.84 9.10
C LEU A 111 10.06 6.70 8.16
N ILE A 112 9.79 7.72 7.34
CA ILE A 112 8.72 7.68 6.34
C ILE A 112 8.96 6.50 5.40
N LEU A 113 10.15 6.35 4.83
CA LEU A 113 10.48 5.23 3.94
C LEU A 113 10.23 3.87 4.61
N GLY A 114 10.62 3.71 5.87
CA GLY A 114 10.39 2.46 6.60
C GLY A 114 8.91 2.17 6.88
N ILE A 115 8.12 3.17 7.28
CA ILE A 115 6.67 3.02 7.49
C ILE A 115 6.00 2.65 6.16
N MET A 116 6.31 3.38 5.09
CA MET A 116 5.75 3.16 3.77
C MET A 116 6.16 1.81 3.17
N THR A 117 7.36 1.32 3.49
CA THR A 117 7.80 -0.03 3.08
C THR A 117 6.90 -1.10 3.70
N VAL A 118 6.60 -0.99 5.00
CA VAL A 118 5.69 -1.91 5.69
C VAL A 118 4.27 -1.80 5.12
N HIS A 119 3.84 -0.60 4.75
CA HIS A 119 2.54 -0.37 4.11
C HIS A 119 2.45 -1.09 2.74
N ALA A 120 3.38 -0.81 1.83
CA ALA A 120 3.45 -1.41 0.51
C ALA A 120 3.61 -2.94 0.55
N PHE A 121 4.27 -3.46 1.59
CA PHE A 121 4.30 -4.90 1.84
C PHE A 121 2.90 -5.48 2.09
N GLY A 122 2.08 -4.81 2.91
CA GLY A 122 0.69 -5.20 3.16
C GLY A 122 -0.17 -5.16 1.89
N GLU A 123 -0.02 -4.12 1.09
CA GLU A 123 -0.68 -4.00 -0.21
C GLU A 123 -0.32 -5.14 -1.17
N GLY A 124 0.98 -5.41 -1.34
CA GLY A 124 1.46 -6.49 -2.20
C GLY A 124 0.99 -7.87 -1.72
N ALA A 125 0.99 -8.11 -0.41
CA ALA A 125 0.42 -9.34 0.16
C ALA A 125 -1.08 -9.46 -0.14
N GLY A 126 -1.84 -8.36 -0.02
CA GLY A 126 -3.26 -8.32 -0.36
C GLY A 126 -3.53 -8.64 -1.83
N VAL A 127 -2.77 -8.05 -2.74
CA VAL A 127 -2.84 -8.35 -4.19
C VAL A 127 -2.56 -9.83 -4.46
N GLY A 128 -1.48 -10.36 -3.89
CA GLY A 128 -1.10 -11.77 -4.06
C GLY A 128 -2.21 -12.73 -3.61
N VAL A 129 -2.82 -12.47 -2.45
CA VAL A 129 -3.95 -13.27 -1.94
C VAL A 129 -5.15 -13.18 -2.88
N CYS A 130 -5.47 -12.00 -3.41
CA CYS A 130 -6.59 -11.81 -4.33
C CYS A 130 -6.43 -12.59 -5.66
N PHE A 131 -5.22 -12.71 -6.18
CA PHE A 131 -4.94 -13.56 -7.36
C PHE A 131 -5.05 -15.06 -7.07
N SER A 132 -4.87 -15.47 -5.81
CA SER A 132 -5.01 -16.86 -5.37
C SER A 132 -6.44 -17.24 -4.93
N GLY A 133 -7.34 -16.26 -4.83
CA GLY A 133 -8.73 -16.44 -4.41
C GLY A 133 -9.59 -17.16 -5.44
N GLN A 134 -10.86 -17.43 -5.09
CA GLN A 134 -11.79 -18.15 -5.96
C GLN A 134 -12.07 -17.39 -7.26
N ARG A 135 -12.10 -16.06 -7.17
CA ARG A 135 -12.27 -15.17 -8.33
C ARG A 135 -10.97 -14.94 -9.13
N GLY A 136 -9.84 -15.45 -8.65
CA GLY A 136 -8.55 -15.51 -9.32
C GLY A 136 -8.15 -14.22 -10.04
N TRP A 137 -8.01 -14.30 -11.37
CA TRP A 137 -7.60 -13.20 -12.23
C TRP A 137 -8.45 -11.94 -12.09
N THR A 138 -9.78 -12.09 -12.09
CA THR A 138 -10.71 -10.93 -12.07
C THR A 138 -10.54 -10.11 -10.80
N GLN A 139 -10.49 -10.79 -9.66
CA GLN A 139 -10.31 -10.15 -8.35
C GLN A 139 -8.92 -9.56 -8.19
N GLY A 140 -7.88 -10.32 -8.57
CA GLY A 140 -6.50 -9.86 -8.49
C GLY A 140 -6.26 -8.60 -9.33
N VAL A 141 -6.76 -8.55 -10.57
CA VAL A 141 -6.64 -7.35 -11.43
C VAL A 141 -7.43 -6.18 -10.85
N LEU A 142 -8.66 -6.39 -10.38
CA LEU A 142 -9.48 -5.33 -9.78
C LEU A 142 -8.76 -4.69 -8.58
N VAL A 143 -8.28 -5.51 -7.65
CA VAL A 143 -7.59 -5.04 -6.45
C VAL A 143 -6.25 -4.39 -6.80
N THR A 144 -5.48 -4.96 -7.75
CA THR A 144 -4.23 -4.36 -8.22
C THR A 144 -4.44 -2.98 -8.81
N LEU A 145 -5.46 -2.81 -9.67
CA LEU A 145 -5.76 -1.52 -10.29
C LEU A 145 -6.29 -0.52 -9.26
N ALA A 146 -7.12 -0.97 -8.31
CA ALA A 146 -7.60 -0.13 -7.23
C ALA A 146 -6.43 0.39 -6.38
N ILE A 147 -5.54 -0.50 -5.92
CA ILE A 147 -4.36 -0.11 -5.14
C ILE A 147 -3.40 0.75 -5.99
N GLY A 148 -3.16 0.40 -7.26
CA GLY A 148 -2.36 1.24 -8.15
C GLY A 148 -2.92 2.67 -8.30
N ALA A 149 -4.24 2.81 -8.35
CA ALA A 149 -4.91 4.11 -8.37
C ALA A 149 -4.85 4.85 -7.02
N HIS A 150 -4.77 4.13 -5.89
CA HIS A 150 -4.51 4.67 -4.55
C HIS A 150 -3.07 5.20 -4.40
N ASN A 151 -2.11 4.45 -4.94
CA ASN A 151 -0.68 4.69 -4.81
C ASN A 151 -0.27 6.05 -5.41
N ILE A 152 -0.91 6.51 -6.48
CA ILE A 152 -0.63 7.82 -7.09
C ILE A 152 -0.92 8.98 -6.10
N PRO A 153 -2.15 9.13 -5.57
CA PRO A 153 -2.47 10.11 -4.53
C PRO A 153 -1.61 9.98 -3.27
N GLU A 154 -1.34 8.76 -2.82
CA GLU A 154 -0.51 8.51 -1.63
C GLU A 154 0.93 8.99 -1.85
N GLY A 155 1.54 8.63 -2.99
CA GLY A 155 2.88 9.06 -3.37
C GLY A 155 3.01 10.59 -3.45
N LEU A 156 1.96 11.28 -3.92
CA LEU A 156 1.90 12.74 -3.90
C LEU A 156 1.90 13.30 -2.47
N ALA A 157 1.12 12.69 -1.57
CA ALA A 157 1.07 13.12 -0.17
C ALA A 157 2.42 12.88 0.54
N VAL A 158 3.04 11.72 0.32
CA VAL A 158 4.38 11.39 0.87
C VAL A 158 5.43 12.36 0.34
N ALA A 159 5.46 12.63 -0.97
CA ALA A 159 6.38 13.60 -1.57
C ALA A 159 6.22 14.99 -0.96
N THR A 160 4.97 15.42 -0.72
CA THR A 160 4.69 16.71 -0.07
C THR A 160 5.29 16.78 1.33
N VAL A 161 5.16 15.72 2.13
CA VAL A 161 5.71 15.67 3.49
C VAL A 161 7.24 15.65 3.48
N LEU A 162 7.86 15.03 2.48
CA LEU A 162 9.33 14.95 2.38
C LEU A 162 9.96 16.28 1.91
N VAL A 163 9.24 17.06 1.09
CA VAL A 163 9.72 18.36 0.59
C VAL A 163 9.40 19.52 1.55
N SER A 164 8.44 19.35 2.47
CA SER A 164 8.08 20.32 3.52
C SER A 164 9.00 20.26 4.74
#